data_AF-A0A384I5B3-F1
#
_entry.id   AF-A0A384I5B3-F1
#
_cell.length_a   1.000
_cell.length_b   1.000
_cell.length_c   1.000
_cell.angle_alpha   90.00
_cell.angle_beta   90.00
_cell.angle_gamma   90.00
#
_symmetry.space_group_name_H-M   'P 1'
#
loop_
_entity.id
_entity.type
_entity.pdbx_description
1 polymer ?
#
loop_
_entity_poly.entity_id
_entity_poly.type
_entity_poly.pdbx_seq_one_letter_code
_entity_poly.pdbx_strand_id
1 'polypeptide(L)'
;MPSSPVSTRVPPYVHARLTERAAEHGTTLSALVASLLTAAVDDDGDGPAPRVDGPLVAAVRRVLEEGEEGDVDARTGVHRELCLLLARTVERREPGYLSAIAPLHRALTSAAPSPADQAMNRVLAGLL
;
A
#
# COMPACT_ATOMS: atom_id res chain seq x y z
N MET A 1 -32.80 5.81 -4.79
CA MET A 1 -31.79 5.38 -3.80
C MET A 1 -31.66 6.47 -2.74
N PRO A 2 -31.56 6.14 -1.45
CA PRO A 2 -31.30 7.14 -0.41
C PRO A 2 -29.85 7.63 -0.53
N SER A 3 -29.66 8.96 -0.65
CA SER A 3 -28.34 9.60 -0.58
C SER A 3 -28.00 9.90 0.89
N SER A 4 -26.84 9.44 1.37
CA SER A 4 -26.33 9.79 2.70
C SER A 4 -25.28 10.89 2.59
N PRO A 5 -25.41 12.03 3.30
CA PRO A 5 -24.39 13.06 3.29
C PRO A 5 -23.14 12.58 4.05
N VAL A 6 -21.99 12.63 3.39
CA VAL A 6 -20.68 12.30 3.97
C VAL A 6 -19.82 13.56 4.02
N SER A 7 -19.17 13.79 5.16
CA SER A 7 -18.21 14.88 5.34
C SER A 7 -16.80 14.32 5.47
N THR A 8 -15.84 14.95 4.79
CA THR A 8 -14.43 14.58 4.85
C THR A 8 -13.56 15.83 4.93
N ARG A 9 -12.40 15.70 5.56
CA ARG A 9 -11.39 16.76 5.62
C ARG A 9 -10.37 16.54 4.52
N VAL A 10 -10.15 17.56 3.71
CA VAL A 10 -9.12 17.55 2.66
C VAL A 10 -8.17 18.73 2.84
N PRO A 11 -6.91 18.62 2.41
CA PRO A 11 -6.00 19.75 2.41
C PRO A 11 -6.55 20.95 1.61
N PRO A 12 -6.27 22.20 2.02
CA PRO A 12 -6.84 23.39 1.37
C PRO A 12 -6.53 23.50 -0.13
N TYR A 13 -5.33 23.10 -0.55
CA TYR A 13 -4.92 23.12 -1.95
C TYR A 13 -5.72 22.13 -2.82
N VAL A 14 -6.11 20.98 -2.25
CA VAL A 14 -6.94 19.97 -2.93
C VAL A 14 -8.36 20.52 -3.11
N HIS A 15 -8.92 21.13 -2.07
CA HIS A 15 -10.22 21.76 -2.13
C HIS A 15 -10.28 22.86 -3.20
N ALA A 16 -9.26 23.73 -3.26
CA ALA A 16 -9.17 24.78 -4.26
C ALA A 16 -9.15 24.22 -5.69
N ARG A 17 -8.29 23.22 -5.95
CA ARG A 17 -8.19 22.51 -7.24
C ARG A 17 -9.52 21.86 -7.66
N LEU A 18 -10.21 21.19 -6.74
CA LEU A 18 -11.50 20.56 -7.03
C LEU A 18 -12.59 21.59 -7.32
N THR A 19 -12.56 22.72 -6.62
CA THR A 19 -13.52 23.82 -6.82
C THR A 19 -13.33 24.48 -8.18
N GLU A 20 -12.07 24.76 -8.56
CA GLU A 20 -11.72 25.30 -9.87
C GLU A 20 -12.18 24.36 -11.00
N ARG A 21 -11.89 23.07 -10.87
CA ARG A 21 -12.30 22.06 -11.84
C ARG A 21 -13.82 21.91 -11.94
N ALA A 22 -14.55 22.04 -10.83
CA ALA A 22 -16.01 22.02 -10.85
C ALA A 22 -16.57 23.21 -11.63
N ALA A 23 -15.97 24.40 -11.45
CA ALA A 23 -16.35 25.60 -12.19
C ALA A 23 -16.06 25.47 -13.70
N GLU A 24 -14.92 24.91 -14.09
CA GLU A 24 -14.58 24.63 -15.50
C GLU A 24 -15.61 23.71 -16.18
N HIS A 25 -16.11 22.71 -15.44
CA HIS A 25 -17.11 21.78 -15.94
C HIS A 25 -18.56 22.29 -15.79
N GLY A 26 -18.78 23.47 -15.19
CA GLY A 26 -20.11 24.00 -14.92
C GLY A 26 -20.95 23.12 -13.97
N THR A 27 -20.29 22.36 -13.09
CA THR A 27 -20.94 21.44 -12.14
C THR A 27 -20.72 21.87 -10.70
N THR A 28 -21.46 21.25 -9.77
CA THR A 28 -21.22 21.45 -8.33
C THR A 28 -20.02 20.61 -7.88
N LEU A 29 -19.33 21.07 -6.84
CA LEU A 29 -18.23 20.32 -6.22
C LEU A 29 -18.65 18.90 -5.81
N SER A 30 -19.86 18.75 -5.27
CA SER A 30 -20.41 17.45 -4.88
C SER A 30 -20.65 16.53 -6.07
N ALA A 31 -21.17 17.05 -7.19
CA ALA A 31 -21.39 16.27 -8.41
C ALA A 31 -20.07 15.84 -9.05
N LEU A 32 -19.07 16.73 -9.09
CA LEU A 32 -17.73 16.41 -9.57
C LEU A 32 -17.09 15.32 -8.71
N VAL A 33 -17.13 15.47 -7.38
CA VAL A 33 -16.56 14.48 -6.44
C VAL A 33 -17.29 13.15 -6.55
N ALA A 34 -18.61 13.15 -6.66
CA ALA A 34 -19.38 11.91 -6.88
C ALA A 34 -18.96 11.24 -8.19
N SER A 35 -18.82 11.99 -9.28
CA SER A 35 -18.35 11.44 -10.55
C SER A 35 -16.92 10.89 -10.48
N LEU A 36 -16.01 11.56 -9.76
CA LEU A 36 -14.65 11.07 -9.57
C LEU A 36 -14.59 9.81 -8.70
N LEU A 37 -15.42 9.73 -7.66
CA LEU A 37 -15.53 8.55 -6.80
C LEU A 37 -16.17 7.38 -7.55
N THR A 38 -17.23 7.63 -8.33
CA THR A 38 -17.84 6.63 -9.21
C THR A 38 -16.83 6.15 -10.24
N ALA A 39 -16.11 7.04 -10.90
CA ALA A 39 -15.05 6.65 -11.83
C ALA A 39 -13.94 5.84 -11.14
N ALA A 40 -13.53 6.21 -9.92
CA ALA A 40 -12.52 5.46 -9.17
C ALA A 40 -13.01 4.06 -8.73
N VAL A 41 -14.31 3.89 -8.50
CA VAL A 41 -14.93 2.59 -8.16
C VAL A 41 -15.20 1.77 -9.43
N ASP A 42 -15.60 2.41 -10.53
CA ASP A 42 -15.86 1.74 -11.81
C ASP A 42 -14.57 1.36 -12.54
N ASP A 43 -13.44 2.03 -12.26
CA ASP A 43 -12.10 1.64 -12.74
C ASP A 43 -11.61 0.31 -12.14
N ASP A 44 -12.27 -0.21 -11.09
CA ASP A 44 -12.09 -1.60 -10.62
C ASP A 44 -12.84 -2.63 -11.51
N GLY A 45 -13.73 -2.18 -12.41
CA GLY A 45 -14.55 -3.03 -13.29
C GLY A 45 -13.96 -3.29 -14.69
N ASP A 46 -13.18 -2.36 -15.22
CA ASP A 46 -12.54 -2.44 -16.56
C ASP A 46 -11.02 -2.14 -16.56
N GLY A 47 -10.41 -1.94 -15.38
CA GLY A 47 -8.96 -1.96 -15.22
C GLY A 47 -8.38 -3.33 -15.61
N PRO A 48 -7.09 -3.42 -16.01
CA PRO A 48 -6.47 -4.72 -16.25
C PRO A 48 -6.69 -5.57 -15.01
N ALA A 49 -7.44 -6.69 -15.16
CA ALA A 49 -7.84 -7.62 -14.11
C ALA A 49 -6.82 -7.63 -12.98
N PRO A 50 -7.22 -7.50 -11.69
CA PRO A 50 -6.34 -7.20 -10.57
C PRO A 50 -5.04 -7.96 -10.76
N ARG A 51 -4.00 -7.25 -11.22
CA ARG A 51 -2.80 -7.89 -11.74
C ARG A 51 -2.20 -8.66 -10.58
N VAL A 52 -2.42 -9.97 -10.62
CA VAL A 52 -2.11 -10.90 -9.55
C VAL A 52 -0.69 -10.60 -9.10
N ASP A 53 -0.55 -10.32 -7.80
CA ASP A 53 0.75 -10.13 -7.16
C ASP A 53 1.68 -11.27 -7.61
N GLY A 54 2.79 -10.94 -8.26
CA GLY A 54 3.67 -11.92 -8.84
C GLY A 54 4.61 -12.52 -7.79
N PRO A 55 5.61 -13.32 -8.23
CA PRO A 55 6.48 -14.06 -7.33
C PRO A 55 7.27 -13.17 -6.35
N LEU A 56 7.60 -11.93 -6.72
CA LEU A 56 8.33 -11.03 -5.83
C LEU A 56 7.42 -10.57 -4.67
N VAL A 57 6.20 -10.14 -4.99
CA VAL A 57 5.25 -9.67 -3.97
C VAL A 57 4.83 -10.83 -3.06
N ALA A 58 4.66 -12.03 -3.61
CA ALA A 58 4.41 -13.24 -2.82
C ALA A 58 5.56 -13.57 -1.85
N ALA A 59 6.82 -13.44 -2.30
CA ALA A 59 7.98 -13.66 -1.45
C ALA A 59 8.08 -12.62 -0.33
N VAL A 60 7.85 -11.34 -0.64
CA VAL A 60 7.83 -10.25 0.35
C VAL A 60 6.73 -10.45 1.38
N ARG A 61 5.53 -10.81 0.94
CA ARG A 61 4.40 -11.12 1.83
C ARG A 61 4.76 -12.23 2.82
N ARG A 62 5.37 -13.32 2.33
CA ARG A 62 5.81 -14.43 3.16
C ARG A 62 6.85 -14.02 4.21
N VAL A 63 7.85 -13.23 3.84
CA VAL A 63 8.87 -12.74 4.79
C VAL A 63 8.26 -11.88 5.89
N LEU A 64 7.28 -11.03 5.54
CA LEU A 64 6.61 -10.16 6.50
C LEU A 64 5.68 -10.95 7.42
N GLU A 65 5.01 -11.98 6.92
CA GLU A 65 4.14 -12.86 7.71
C GLU A 65 4.93 -13.81 8.62
N GLU A 66 6.10 -14.29 8.20
CA GLU A 66 7.00 -15.13 9.02
C GLU A 66 7.64 -14.36 10.19
N GLY A 67 7.64 -13.02 10.16
CA GLY A 67 8.17 -12.16 11.23
C GLY A 67 7.12 -11.69 12.25
N GLU A 68 5.83 -11.93 12.02
CA GLU A 68 4.71 -11.45 12.85
C GLU A 68 4.26 -12.51 13.86
N GLU A 69 5.13 -12.91 14.79
CA GLU A 69 4.73 -13.61 16.03
C GLU A 69 4.66 -12.61 17.19
N GLY A 70 3.64 -11.74 17.19
CA GLY A 70 3.34 -10.87 18.34
C GLY A 70 2.86 -9.46 17.98
N ASP A 71 1.80 -9.03 18.67
CA ASP A 71 1.16 -7.70 18.73
C ASP A 71 1.41 -6.74 17.54
N VAL A 72 0.40 -6.61 16.66
CA VAL A 72 0.46 -5.79 15.46
C VAL A 72 0.39 -4.30 15.83
N ASP A 73 1.54 -3.69 16.08
CA ASP A 73 1.66 -2.23 16.19
C ASP A 73 1.26 -1.57 14.84
N ALA A 74 0.57 -0.44 14.89
CA ALA A 74 0.14 0.31 13.71
C ALA A 74 1.33 0.72 12.81
N ARG A 75 2.53 0.85 13.38
CA ARG A 75 3.79 1.09 12.64
C ARG A 75 4.20 -0.11 11.79
N THR A 76 3.98 -1.34 12.26
CA THR A 76 4.25 -2.58 11.54
C THR A 76 3.32 -2.72 10.33
N GLY A 77 2.05 -2.35 10.48
CA GLY A 77 1.09 -2.31 9.38
C GLY A 77 1.48 -1.33 8.26
N VAL A 78 1.90 -0.11 8.60
CA VAL A 78 2.38 0.87 7.61
C VAL A 78 3.66 0.39 6.91
N HIS A 79 4.58 -0.22 7.64
CA HIS A 79 5.80 -0.79 7.07
C HIS A 79 5.50 -1.92 6.07
N ARG A 80 4.56 -2.81 6.42
CA ARG A 80 4.09 -3.90 5.56
C ARG A 80 3.53 -3.38 4.24
N GLU A 81 2.62 -2.40 4.29
CA GLU A 81 2.01 -1.82 3.09
C GLU A 81 3.06 -1.13 2.21
N LEU A 82 4.03 -0.42 2.81
CA LEU A 82 5.12 0.20 2.07
C LEU A 82 6.02 -0.82 1.37
N CYS A 83 6.34 -1.93 2.04
CA CYS A 83 7.13 -3.01 1.46
C CYS A 83 6.40 -3.68 0.28
N LEU A 84 5.09 -3.93 0.40
CA LEU A 84 4.28 -4.50 -0.68
C LEU A 84 4.16 -3.53 -1.86
N LEU A 85 4.02 -2.22 -1.60
CA LEU A 85 3.99 -1.20 -2.64
C LEU A 85 5.31 -1.13 -3.42
N LEU A 86 6.45 -1.11 -2.72
CA LEU A 86 7.77 -1.14 -3.35
C LEU A 86 7.98 -2.43 -4.16
N ALA A 87 7.55 -3.57 -3.63
CA ALA A 87 7.63 -4.85 -4.34
C ALA A 87 6.82 -4.83 -5.65
N ARG A 88 5.60 -4.27 -5.62
CA ARG A 88 4.77 -4.09 -6.82
C ARG A 88 5.43 -3.15 -7.84
N THR A 89 5.97 -2.02 -7.39
CA THR A 89 6.70 -1.08 -8.27
C THR A 89 7.90 -1.75 -8.94
N VAL A 90 8.66 -2.57 -8.21
CA VAL A 90 9.79 -3.35 -8.74
C VAL A 90 9.32 -4.40 -9.75
N GLU A 91 8.34 -5.21 -9.38
CA GLU A 91 7.83 -6.31 -10.20
C GLU A 91 7.21 -5.82 -11.51
N ARG A 92 6.49 -4.70 -11.45
CA ARG A 92 5.81 -4.10 -12.61
C ARG A 92 6.73 -3.21 -13.46
N ARG A 93 7.98 -3.00 -13.02
CA ARG A 93 8.96 -2.10 -13.66
C ARG A 93 8.37 -0.70 -13.91
N GLU A 94 7.63 -0.19 -12.94
CA GLU A 94 7.04 1.14 -12.99
C GLU A 94 8.13 2.23 -13.00
N PRO A 95 7.83 3.46 -13.42
CA PRO A 95 8.78 4.57 -13.32
C PRO A 95 9.34 4.71 -11.90
N GLY A 96 10.67 4.64 -11.76
CA GLY A 96 11.33 4.65 -10.45
C GLY A 96 11.53 3.27 -9.81
N TYR A 97 11.29 2.17 -10.53
CA TYR A 97 11.52 0.81 -9.99
C TYR A 97 12.97 0.58 -9.53
N LEU A 98 13.97 1.13 -10.23
CA LEU A 98 15.38 1.01 -9.84
C LEU A 98 15.65 1.66 -8.48
N SER A 99 15.03 2.81 -8.21
CA SER A 99 15.13 3.48 -6.91
C SER A 99 14.35 2.76 -5.80
N ALA A 100 13.37 1.91 -6.15
CA ALA A 100 12.60 1.13 -5.18
C ALA A 100 13.34 -0.13 -4.69
N ILE A 101 14.34 -0.63 -5.44
CA ILE A 101 15.09 -1.84 -5.08
C ILE A 101 15.86 -1.67 -3.76
N ALA A 102 16.62 -0.58 -3.60
CA ALA A 102 17.46 -0.39 -2.42
C ALA A 102 16.65 -0.19 -1.11
N PRO A 103 15.57 0.62 -1.08
CA PRO A 103 14.67 0.71 0.06
C PRO A 103 13.99 -0.62 0.39
N LEU A 104 13.51 -1.35 -0.63
CA LEU A 104 12.89 -2.66 -0.43
C LEU A 104 13.88 -3.66 0.18
N HIS A 105 15.10 -3.72 -0.36
CA HIS A 105 16.16 -4.58 0.19
C HIS A 105 16.46 -4.23 1.64
N ARG A 106 16.64 -2.94 1.98
CA ARG A 106 16.90 -2.52 3.37
C ARG A 106 15.76 -2.92 4.30
N ALA A 107 14.51 -2.69 3.88
CA ALA A 107 13.33 -3.03 4.67
C ALA A 107 13.22 -4.54 4.94
N LEU A 108 13.47 -5.38 3.92
CA LEU A 108 13.50 -6.83 4.08
C LEU A 108 14.67 -7.30 4.96
N THR A 109 15.84 -6.66 4.86
CA THR A 109 17.00 -6.99 5.69
C THR A 109 16.75 -6.64 7.16
N SER A 110 15.99 -5.57 7.45
CA SER A 110 15.58 -5.22 8.81
C SER A 110 14.44 -6.09 9.35
N ALA A 111 13.63 -6.68 8.46
CA ALA A 111 12.52 -7.56 8.83
C ALA A 111 12.97 -9.03 8.99
N ALA A 112 14.06 -9.43 8.33
CA ALA A 112 14.60 -10.78 8.48
C ALA A 112 15.18 -10.97 9.89
N PRO A 113 14.87 -12.08 10.60
CA PRO A 113 15.50 -12.38 11.87
C PRO A 113 17.00 -12.47 11.66
N SER A 114 17.78 -11.78 12.49
CA SER A 114 19.22 -11.76 12.31
C SER A 114 19.76 -13.20 12.34
N PRO A 115 20.81 -13.52 11.58
CA PRO A 115 21.42 -14.85 11.66
C PRO A 115 21.88 -15.20 13.10
N ALA A 116 22.11 -14.19 13.94
CA ALA A 116 22.37 -14.36 15.37
C ALA A 116 21.11 -14.78 16.15
N ASP A 117 19.93 -14.26 15.83
CA ASP A 117 18.65 -14.64 16.44
C ASP A 117 18.25 -16.06 16.03
N GLN A 118 18.49 -16.44 14.78
CA GLN A 118 18.29 -17.82 14.31
C GLN A 118 19.26 -18.80 14.98
N ALA A 119 20.52 -18.39 15.21
CA ALA A 119 21.49 -19.20 15.93
C ALA A 119 21.11 -19.35 17.42
N MET A 120 20.69 -18.27 18.07
CA MET A 120 20.23 -18.27 19.46
C MET A 120 18.98 -19.14 19.64
N ASN A 121 17.99 -19.04 18.74
CA ASN A 121 16.79 -19.88 18.78
C ASN A 121 17.09 -21.36 18.57
N ARG A 122 18.08 -21.73 17.74
CA ARG A 122 18.52 -23.13 17.62
C ARG A 122 19.22 -23.64 18.88
N VAL A 123 20.01 -22.81 19.53
CA VAL A 123 20.66 -23.16 20.81
C VAL A 123 19.62 -23.34 21.91
N LEU A 124 18.63 -22.45 21.99
CA LEU A 124 17.54 -22.55 22.96
C LEU A 124 16.61 -23.73 22.69
N ALA A 125 16.30 -24.03 21.43
CA ALA A 125 15.48 -25.18 21.04
C ALA A 125 16.19 -26.54 21.26
N GLY A 126 17.52 -26.57 21.31
CA GLY A 126 18.31 -27.77 21.60
C GLY A 126 18.55 -28.03 23.10
N LEU A 127 18.10 -27.13 23.97
CA LEU A 127 18.24 -27.23 25.44
C LEU A 127 16.94 -27.63 26.16
N LEU A 128 15.82 -27.76 25.42
CA LEU A 128 14.54 -28.31 25.87
C LEU A 128 14.39 -29.76 25.41
#